data_AF-A0A1F2XQJ8-F1
#
_entry.id   AF-A0A1F2XQJ8-F1
#
_cell.length_a   1.000
_cell.length_b   1.000
_cell.length_c   1.000
_cell.angle_alpha   90.00
_cell.angle_beta   90.00
_cell.angle_gamma   90.00
#
_symmetry.space_group_name_H-M   'P 1'
#
loop_
_entity.id
_entity.type
_entity.pdbx_description
1 polymer ?
#
loop_
_entity_poly.entity_id
_entity_poly.type
_entity_poly.pdbx_seq_one_letter_code
_entity_poly.pdbx_strand_id
1 'polypeptide(L)'
;MHRHVLGSSATLAVTAFLAIAAASPAAARIECRGNFQVTKYGLIATPYCEEEEIARVAQSYGIRVTGAEVRRNPLKKVYLCQTIGGDTRLKGSCGAYSPELYGR
;
A
#
# COMPACT_ATOMS: atom_id res chain seq x y z
N MET A 1 44.81 30.53 -44.59
CA MET A 1 44.41 30.80 -43.19
C MET A 1 42.89 30.98 -43.15
N HIS A 2 42.14 29.92 -42.85
CA HIS A 2 40.68 30.00 -42.70
C HIS A 2 40.31 29.91 -41.22
N ARG A 3 39.75 31.01 -40.69
CA ARG A 3 39.21 31.09 -39.32
C ARG A 3 37.80 30.50 -39.34
N HIS A 4 37.60 29.39 -38.64
CA HIS A 4 36.26 28.88 -38.37
C HIS A 4 35.61 29.74 -37.27
N VAL A 5 34.57 30.47 -37.65
CA VAL A 5 33.64 31.13 -36.74
C VAL A 5 32.77 30.04 -36.12
N LEU A 6 33.02 29.67 -34.85
CA LEU A 6 32.11 28.83 -34.08
C LEU A 6 30.87 29.66 -33.74
N GLY A 7 29.80 29.44 -34.49
CA GLY A 7 28.48 30.02 -34.23
C GLY A 7 27.87 29.49 -32.94
N SER A 8 27.40 30.43 -32.11
CA SER A 8 26.80 30.27 -30.78
C SER A 8 25.45 29.55 -30.72
N SER A 9 25.21 28.54 -31.56
CA SER A 9 23.88 27.90 -31.68
C SER A 9 23.74 26.58 -30.93
N ALA A 10 24.80 26.08 -30.30
CA ALA A 10 24.81 24.74 -29.68
C ALA A 10 24.38 24.71 -28.20
N THR A 11 24.16 25.86 -27.56
CA THR A 11 23.88 25.96 -26.11
C THR A 11 22.39 25.86 -25.74
N LEU A 12 21.47 26.00 -26.71
CA LEU A 12 20.01 25.96 -26.46
C LEU A 12 19.39 24.57 -26.53
N ALA A 13 20.08 23.57 -27.12
CA ALA A 13 19.53 22.23 -27.29
C ALA A 13 19.77 21.30 -26.08
N VAL A 14 20.74 21.62 -25.21
CA VAL A 14 21.12 20.75 -24.09
C VAL A 14 20.19 20.92 -22.87
N THR A 15 19.56 22.09 -22.70
CA THR A 15 18.69 22.37 -21.55
C THR A 15 17.30 21.74 -21.64
N ALA A 16 16.82 21.39 -22.84
CA ALA A 16 15.49 20.79 -23.03
C ALA A 16 15.41 19.31 -22.59
N PHE A 17 16.53 18.57 -22.62
CA PHE A 17 16.53 17.14 -22.27
C PHE A 17 16.61 16.86 -20.75
N LEU A 18 17.03 17.83 -19.92
CA LEU A 18 17.09 17.65 -18.47
C LEU A 18 15.72 17.77 -17.77
N ALA A 19 14.71 18.34 -18.41
CA ALA A 19 13.40 18.56 -17.78
C ALA A 19 12.56 17.27 -17.62
N ILE A 20 12.85 16.21 -18.38
CA ILE A 20 12.03 14.99 -18.41
C ILE A 20 12.44 14.00 -17.29
N ALA A 21 13.66 14.11 -16.75
CA ALA A 21 14.18 13.18 -15.74
C ALA A 21 13.70 13.44 -14.30
N ALA A 22 13.03 14.57 -14.03
CA ALA A 22 12.64 14.97 -12.68
C ALA A 22 11.22 14.52 -12.27
N ALA A 23 10.40 14.03 -13.21
CA ALA A 23 9.05 13.55 -12.93
C ALA A 23 9.08 12.08 -12.47
N SER A 24 9.65 11.83 -11.28
CA SER A 24 9.39 10.56 -10.60
C SER A 24 7.91 10.55 -10.19
N PRO A 25 7.12 9.50 -10.50
CA PRO A 25 5.78 9.38 -9.96
C PRO A 25 5.89 9.44 -8.43
N ALA A 26 5.27 10.45 -7.82
CA ALA A 26 5.11 10.44 -6.38
C ALA A 26 4.31 9.20 -6.03
N ALA A 27 4.94 8.21 -5.39
CA ALA A 27 4.25 7.03 -4.91
C ALA A 27 3.24 7.51 -3.86
N ALA A 28 1.98 7.68 -4.28
CA ALA A 28 0.89 8.01 -3.39
C ALA A 28 0.78 6.86 -2.38
N ARG A 29 1.31 7.07 -1.17
CA ARG A 29 1.19 6.09 -0.09
C ARG A 29 -0.25 6.12 0.41
N ILE A 30 -0.89 4.95 0.40
CA ILE A 30 -2.19 4.75 1.05
C ILE A 30 -1.97 4.84 2.56
N GLU A 31 -2.63 5.79 3.22
CA GLU A 31 -2.70 5.84 4.68
C GLU A 31 -3.89 5.00 5.15
N CYS A 32 -3.63 3.97 5.95
CA CYS A 32 -4.66 3.17 6.58
C CYS A 32 -4.81 3.55 8.06
N ARG A 33 -6.06 3.68 8.51
CA ARG A 33 -6.44 3.78 9.93
C ARG A 33 -7.39 2.63 10.26
N GLY A 34 -6.81 1.56 10.79
CA GLY A 34 -7.51 0.28 10.89
C GLY A 34 -7.94 -0.19 9.49
N ASN A 35 -9.22 -0.48 9.35
CA ASN A 35 -9.82 -1.00 8.10
C ASN A 35 -10.10 0.08 7.05
N PHE A 36 -9.80 1.35 7.35
CA PHE A 36 -10.19 2.47 6.51
C PHE A 36 -8.99 3.11 5.84
N GLN A 37 -9.10 3.32 4.53
CA GLN A 37 -8.23 4.24 3.81
C GLN A 37 -8.63 5.68 4.14
N VAL A 38 -7.63 6.50 4.48
CA VAL A 38 -7.79 7.94 4.67
C VAL A 38 -7.79 8.63 3.30
N THR A 39 -8.81 9.43 3.03
CA THR A 39 -8.91 10.23 1.80
C THR A 39 -9.27 11.68 2.15
N LYS A 40 -9.15 12.59 1.17
CA LYS A 40 -9.64 13.97 1.31
C LYS A 40 -11.15 14.09 1.58
N TYR A 41 -11.92 13.03 1.31
CA TYR A 41 -13.37 12.99 1.51
C TYR A 41 -13.77 12.23 2.78
N GLY A 42 -12.80 11.82 3.60
CA GLY A 42 -13.02 11.03 4.80
C GLY A 42 -12.52 9.59 4.68
N LEU A 43 -13.04 8.75 5.57
CA LEU A 43 -12.65 7.36 5.72
C LEU A 43 -13.46 6.46 4.80
N ILE A 44 -12.78 5.63 4.02
CA ILE A 44 -13.40 4.63 3.13
C ILE A 44 -12.94 3.25 3.59
N ALA A 45 -13.88 2.35 3.87
CA ALA A 45 -13.55 0.96 4.16
C ALA A 45 -13.04 0.30 2.88
N THR A 46 -11.91 -0.37 2.96
CA THR A 46 -11.34 -1.07 1.81
C THR A 46 -10.83 -2.45 2.26
N PRO A 47 -10.84 -3.46 1.35
CA PRO A 47 -9.78 -4.47 1.33
C PRO A 47 -8.43 -3.73 1.24
N TYR A 48 -7.24 -4.28 1.05
CA TYR A 48 -6.02 -3.50 1.32
C TYR A 48 -5.92 -3.08 2.80
N CYS A 49 -6.58 -2.01 3.29
CA CYS A 49 -6.47 -1.57 4.68
C CYS A 49 -7.00 -2.61 5.69
N GLU A 50 -8.08 -3.32 5.37
CA GLU A 50 -8.50 -4.48 6.17
C GLU A 50 -7.40 -5.54 6.31
N GLU A 51 -6.73 -5.90 5.21
CA GLU A 51 -5.66 -6.90 5.25
C GLU A 51 -4.36 -6.40 5.88
N GLU A 52 -4.05 -5.11 5.75
CA GLU A 52 -2.95 -4.48 6.48
C GLU A 52 -3.23 -4.48 8.00
N GLU A 53 -4.47 -4.24 8.43
CA GLU A 53 -4.85 -4.34 9.84
C GLU A 53 -4.75 -5.78 10.36
N ILE A 54 -5.21 -6.77 9.58
CA ILE A 54 -5.03 -8.19 9.93
C ILE A 54 -3.55 -8.52 10.11
N ALA A 55 -2.70 -8.07 9.18
CA ALA A 55 -1.27 -8.30 9.27
C ALA A 55 -0.63 -7.59 10.47
N ARG A 56 -1.00 -6.34 10.73
CA ARG A 56 -0.51 -5.56 11.89
C ARG A 56 -0.87 -6.25 13.21
N VAL A 57 -2.12 -6.71 13.34
CA VAL A 57 -2.56 -7.42 14.53
C VAL A 57 -1.84 -8.76 14.64
N ALA A 58 -1.76 -9.55 13.56
CA ALA A 58 -1.03 -10.82 13.55
C ALA A 58 0.44 -10.66 13.98
N GLN A 59 1.12 -9.60 13.54
CA GLN A 59 2.49 -9.27 13.97
C GLN A 59 2.57 -8.99 15.48
N SER A 60 1.54 -8.38 16.08
CA SER A 60 1.48 -8.18 17.54
C SER A 60 1.34 -9.51 18.32
N TYR A 61 0.88 -10.58 17.67
CA TYR A 61 0.90 -11.95 18.18
C TYR A 61 2.18 -12.73 17.82
N GLY A 62 3.19 -12.06 17.23
CA GLY A 62 4.44 -12.69 16.80
C GLY A 62 4.38 -13.42 15.45
N ILE A 63 3.24 -13.33 14.73
CA ILE A 63 3.06 -13.96 13.42
C ILE A 63 3.64 -13.03 12.34
N ARG A 64 4.70 -13.48 11.67
CA ARG A 64 5.34 -12.74 10.58
C ARG A 64 4.53 -12.87 9.29
N VAL A 65 3.75 -11.86 8.97
CA VAL A 65 2.94 -11.78 7.73
C VAL A 65 2.77 -10.32 7.31
N THR A 66 2.61 -10.06 6.02
CA THR A 66 2.31 -8.74 5.44
C THR A 66 0.87 -8.65 4.96
N GLY A 67 0.28 -7.45 4.87
CA GLY A 67 -1.06 -7.30 4.32
C GLY A 67 -1.15 -7.77 2.85
N ALA A 68 -0.06 -7.64 2.09
CA ALA A 68 0.04 -8.21 0.74
C ALA A 68 -0.03 -9.75 0.69
N GLU A 69 0.49 -10.45 1.70
CA GLU A 69 0.34 -11.91 1.81
C GLU A 69 -1.09 -12.30 2.19
N VAL A 70 -1.70 -11.59 3.14
CA VAL A 70 -3.10 -11.82 3.54
C VAL A 70 -4.05 -11.58 2.37
N ARG A 71 -3.84 -10.50 1.62
CA ARG A 71 -4.68 -10.11 0.47
C ARG A 71 -4.57 -11.05 -0.72
N ARG A 72 -3.37 -11.57 -1.00
CA ARG A 72 -3.15 -12.49 -2.14
C ARG A 72 -3.50 -13.94 -1.82
N ASN A 73 -3.72 -14.27 -0.55
CA ASN A 73 -4.03 -15.63 -0.12
C ASN A 73 -5.29 -15.64 0.77
N PRO A 74 -6.47 -15.93 0.20
CA PRO A 74 -7.72 -16.02 0.96
C PRO A 74 -7.67 -17.03 2.10
N LEU A 75 -6.97 -18.16 1.92
CA LEU A 75 -6.81 -19.16 2.99
C LEU A 75 -5.97 -18.64 4.14
N LYS A 76 -4.97 -17.79 3.87
CA LYS A 76 -4.22 -17.09 4.92
C LYS A 76 -5.13 -16.15 5.70
N LYS A 77 -6.01 -15.39 5.04
CA LYS A 77 -7.01 -14.53 5.71
C LYS A 77 -7.92 -15.36 6.63
N VAL A 78 -8.49 -16.45 6.10
CA VAL A 78 -9.35 -17.36 6.88
C VAL A 78 -8.60 -17.92 8.10
N TYR A 79 -7.41 -18.48 7.89
CA TYR A 79 -6.61 -19.06 8.97
C TYR A 79 -6.31 -18.04 10.08
N LEU A 80 -5.87 -16.83 9.72
CA LEU A 80 -5.58 -15.78 10.69
C LEU A 80 -6.85 -15.37 11.43
N CYS A 81 -7.95 -15.15 10.72
CA CYS A 81 -9.20 -14.77 11.37
C CYS A 81 -9.79 -15.87 12.28
N GLN A 82 -9.58 -17.15 11.96
CA GLN A 82 -9.97 -18.25 12.85
C GLN A 82 -9.04 -18.34 14.08
N THR A 83 -7.77 -17.96 13.92
CA THR A 83 -6.77 -18.07 15.00
C THR A 83 -6.82 -16.89 15.98
N ILE A 84 -6.96 -15.66 15.47
CA ILE A 84 -6.88 -14.41 16.25
C ILE A 84 -8.09 -13.49 16.08
N GLY A 85 -9.14 -13.90 15.36
CA GLY A 85 -10.30 -13.05 15.07
C GLY A 85 -11.15 -12.64 16.27
N GLY A 86 -10.92 -13.25 17.45
CA GLY A 86 -11.50 -12.78 18.72
C GLY A 86 -10.92 -11.45 19.21
N ASP A 87 -9.82 -10.97 18.64
CA ASP A 87 -9.28 -9.64 18.96
C ASP A 87 -10.25 -8.54 18.50
N THR A 88 -10.61 -7.65 19.42
CA THR A 88 -11.54 -6.54 19.16
C THR A 88 -11.12 -5.65 17.98
N ARG A 89 -9.82 -5.55 17.70
CA ARG A 89 -9.26 -4.79 16.57
C ARG A 89 -9.66 -5.40 15.22
N LEU A 90 -9.97 -6.69 15.18
CA LEU A 90 -10.31 -7.45 13.98
C LEU A 90 -11.81 -7.66 13.77
N LYS A 91 -12.69 -7.11 14.62
CA LYS A 91 -14.16 -7.25 14.47
C LYS A 91 -14.67 -6.87 13.07
N GLY A 92 -14.07 -5.85 12.45
CA GLY A 92 -14.38 -5.47 11.07
C GLY A 92 -13.79 -6.45 10.05
N SER A 93 -12.47 -6.63 10.05
CA SER A 93 -11.72 -7.38 9.02
C SER A 93 -11.98 -8.89 9.05
N CYS A 94 -12.26 -9.44 10.23
CA CYS A 94 -12.48 -10.85 10.48
C CYS A 94 -13.93 -11.18 10.86
N GLY A 95 -14.85 -10.20 10.84
CA GLY A 95 -16.23 -10.39 11.24
C GLY A 95 -16.90 -11.57 10.53
N ALA A 96 -16.65 -11.73 9.23
CA ALA A 96 -17.18 -12.83 8.42
C ALA A 96 -16.50 -14.20 8.63
N TYR A 97 -15.48 -14.30 9.50
CA TYR A 97 -14.68 -15.51 9.72
C TYR A 97 -14.48 -15.81 11.21
N SER A 98 -15.18 -15.08 12.10
CA SER A 98 -15.04 -15.25 13.54
C SER A 98 -15.34 -16.71 13.92
N PRO A 99 -14.55 -17.32 14.83
CA PRO A 99 -14.81 -18.67 15.33
C PRO A 99 -16.24 -18.87 15.83
N GLU A 100 -16.86 -17.83 16.38
CA GLU A 100 -18.27 -17.85 16.83
C GLU A 100 -19.27 -18.13 15.69
N LEU A 101 -18.93 -17.80 14.44
CA LEU A 101 -19.78 -18.02 13.28
C LEU A 101 -19.59 -19.39 12.61
N TYR A 102 -18.44 -20.05 12.83
CA TYR A 102 -18.09 -21.33 12.19
C TYR A 102 -17.90 -22.50 13.16
N GLY A 103 -17.87 -22.23 14.47
CA GLY A 103 -17.77 -23.21 15.53
C GLY A 103 -19.15 -23.63 16.07
N ARG A 104 -19.91 -24.37 15.26
CA ARG A 104 -20.97 -25.26 15.74
C ARG A 104 -20.71 -26.69 15.27
#